data_AF-A0A2E0XI37-F1
#
_entry.id   AF-A0A2E0XI37-F1
#
_cell.length_a   1.000
_cell.length_b   1.000
_cell.length_c   1.000
_cell.angle_alpha   90.00
_cell.angle_beta   90.00
_cell.angle_gamma   90.00
#
_symmetry.space_group_name_H-M   'P 1'
#
loop_
_entity.id
_entity.type
_entity.pdbx_description
1 polymer ?
#
loop_
_entity_poly.entity_id
_entity_poly.type
_entity_poly.pdbx_seq_one_letter_code
_entity_poly.pdbx_strand_id
1 'polypeptide(L)'
;MVEMLSRGLYSESTDATTAIGLSVSVVTGAQKHYHPESEGTFTWGGYFYTSFWVDPQEKFVGVLMSQINPAQTRLDGQFKIMAYSALE
;
A
#
# COMPACT_ATOMS: atom_id res chain seq x y z
N MET A 1 -21.22 -5.49 -26.16
CA MET A 1 -19.81 -5.71 -26.58
C MET A 1 -18.81 -4.80 -25.86
N VAL A 2 -19.21 -3.63 -25.33
CA VAL A 2 -18.36 -2.77 -24.48
C VAL A 2 -18.19 -3.34 -23.05
N GLU A 3 -19.20 -4.04 -22.52
CA GLU A 3 -19.15 -4.68 -21.19
C GLU A 3 -18.09 -5.79 -21.05
N MET A 4 -17.76 -6.51 -22.13
CA MET A 4 -16.76 -7.59 -22.08
C MET A 4 -15.32 -7.09 -22.06
N LEU A 5 -15.06 -5.87 -22.55
CA LEU A 5 -13.73 -5.26 -22.53
C LEU A 5 -13.38 -4.66 -21.16
N SER A 6 -14.39 -4.24 -20.38
CA SER A 6 -14.20 -3.79 -19.00
C SER A 6 -13.83 -4.95 -18.06
N ARG A 7 -14.46 -6.11 -18.23
CA ARG A 7 -14.22 -7.31 -17.39
C ARG A 7 -12.83 -7.94 -17.55
N GLY A 8 -12.16 -7.73 -18.68
CA GLY A 8 -10.82 -8.29 -18.92
C GLY A 8 -9.68 -7.52 -18.24
N LEU A 9 -9.90 -6.23 -17.95
CA LEU A 9 -8.92 -5.36 -17.28
C LEU A 9 -9.08 -5.36 -15.76
N TYR A 10 -10.25 -5.79 -15.27
CA TYR A 10 -10.56 -6.00 -13.85
C TYR A 10 -10.85 -7.48 -13.62
N SER A 11 -9.86 -8.33 -13.88
CA SER A 11 -9.77 -9.60 -13.18
C SER A 11 -9.36 -9.28 -11.74
N GLU A 12 -10.29 -8.79 -10.94
CA GLU A 12 -10.15 -8.79 -9.49
C GLU A 12 -9.92 -10.25 -9.09
N SER A 13 -8.67 -10.60 -8.79
CA SER A 13 -8.41 -11.88 -8.14
C SER A 13 -9.26 -11.86 -6.88
N THR A 14 -10.14 -12.84 -6.69
CA THR A 14 -11.05 -12.92 -5.54
C THR A 14 -10.31 -12.94 -4.18
N ASP A 15 -8.97 -12.99 -4.22
CA ASP A 15 -8.02 -12.92 -3.11
C ASP A 15 -7.17 -11.63 -3.07
N ALA A 16 -7.48 -10.61 -3.88
CA ALA A 16 -6.78 -9.33 -3.86
C ALA A 16 -7.01 -8.62 -2.53
N THR A 17 -5.93 -8.31 -1.83
CA THR A 17 -5.97 -7.53 -0.57
C THR A 17 -5.78 -6.04 -0.80
N THR A 18 -5.50 -5.65 -2.05
CA THR A 18 -5.31 -4.27 -2.47
C THR A 18 -5.94 -4.01 -3.83
N ALA A 19 -6.40 -2.77 -4.05
CA ALA A 19 -6.89 -2.26 -5.31
C ALA A 19 -6.21 -0.93 -5.67
N ILE A 20 -6.18 -0.57 -6.95
CA ILE A 20 -5.62 0.72 -7.39
C ILE A 20 -6.75 1.72 -7.61
N GLY A 21 -6.61 2.91 -7.01
CA GLY A 21 -7.53 4.03 -7.15
C GLY A 21 -6.89 5.25 -7.81
N LEU A 22 -7.09 6.43 -7.24
CA LEU A 22 -6.57 7.72 -7.71
C LEU A 22 -5.03 7.79 -7.55
N SER A 23 -4.30 7.07 -8.40
CA SER A 23 -2.82 7.00 -8.42
C SER A 23 -2.18 6.43 -7.16
N VAL A 24 -2.95 5.70 -6.35
CA VAL A 24 -2.49 5.04 -5.12
C VAL A 24 -3.02 3.62 -5.05
N SER A 25 -2.30 2.76 -4.32
CA SER A 25 -2.83 1.46 -3.90
C SER A 25 -3.62 1.64 -2.62
N VAL A 26 -4.73 0.93 -2.47
CA VAL A 26 -5.63 0.97 -1.33
C VAL A 26 -5.84 -0.45 -0.82
N VAL A 27 -5.73 -0.68 0.49
CA VAL A 27 -6.05 -1.97 1.12
C VAL A 27 -7.56 -2.18 1.11
N THR A 28 -8.01 -3.29 0.52
CA THR A 28 -9.44 -3.65 0.38
C THR A 28 -9.84 -4.91 1.15
N GLY A 29 -8.88 -5.61 1.77
CA GLY A 29 -9.17 -6.82 2.54
C GLY A 29 -8.10 -7.11 3.59
N ALA A 30 -8.26 -6.56 4.80
CA ALA A 30 -7.27 -6.68 5.87
C ALA A 30 -7.03 -8.13 6.35
N GLN A 31 -8.04 -9.00 6.29
CA GLN A 31 -7.95 -10.37 6.82
C GLN A 31 -6.92 -11.26 6.11
N LYS A 32 -6.54 -10.93 4.87
CA LYS A 32 -5.51 -11.64 4.10
C LYS A 32 -4.26 -10.77 3.88
N HIS A 33 -4.22 -9.56 4.44
CA HIS A 33 -3.15 -8.59 4.23
C HIS A 33 -2.04 -8.80 5.27
N TYR A 34 -0.85 -9.21 4.84
CA TYR A 34 0.28 -9.54 5.74
C TYR A 34 1.05 -8.32 6.27
N HIS A 35 0.45 -7.13 6.23
CA HIS A 35 1.04 -5.88 6.69
C HIS A 35 0.20 -5.29 7.84
N PRO A 36 0.80 -4.46 8.71
CA PRO A 36 0.13 -3.96 9.91
C PRO A 36 -0.95 -2.89 9.62
N GLU A 37 -1.04 -2.41 8.39
CA GLU A 37 -1.97 -1.35 8.02
C GLU A 37 -3.44 -1.79 7.92
N SER A 38 -4.32 -0.90 8.33
CA SER A 38 -5.77 -1.14 8.35
C SER A 38 -6.37 -1.12 6.94
N GLU A 39 -7.57 -1.71 6.80
CA GLU A 39 -8.37 -1.60 5.57
C GLU A 39 -8.65 -0.11 5.24
N GLY A 40 -8.59 0.24 3.95
CA GLY A 40 -8.69 1.62 3.49
C GLY A 40 -7.39 2.42 3.58
N THR A 41 -6.31 1.84 4.12
CA THR A 41 -4.97 2.45 4.04
C THR A 41 -4.59 2.62 2.58
N PHE A 42 -4.11 3.80 2.23
CA PHE A 42 -3.60 4.09 0.89
C PHE A 42 -2.11 4.41 0.90
N THR A 43 -1.39 3.92 -0.11
CA THR A 43 0.07 3.94 -0.17
C THR A 43 0.58 4.15 -1.59
N TRP A 44 1.78 4.74 -1.70
CA TRP A 44 2.52 4.83 -2.96
C TRP A 44 4.04 4.98 -2.73
N GLY A 45 4.80 4.78 -3.80
CA GLY A 45 6.26 4.90 -3.81
C GLY A 45 6.75 6.05 -4.70
N GLY A 46 7.96 6.54 -4.43
CA GLY A 46 8.66 7.54 -5.22
C GLY A 46 10.00 7.02 -5.76
N TYR A 47 10.52 7.71 -6.78
CA TYR A 47 11.68 7.28 -7.56
C TYR A 47 12.96 7.04 -6.73
N PHE A 48 13.22 7.89 -5.74
CA PHE A 48 14.41 7.78 -4.86
C PHE A 48 14.15 6.93 -3.61
N TYR A 49 13.41 5.84 -3.80
CA TYR A 49 13.00 4.92 -2.73
C TYR A 49 12.28 5.65 -1.58
N THR A 50 11.42 6.59 -1.97
CA THR A 50 10.45 7.23 -1.08
C THR A 50 9.25 6.31 -0.95
N SER A 51 8.66 6.23 0.23
CA SER A 51 7.40 5.50 0.46
C SER A 51 6.53 6.30 1.41
N PHE A 52 5.22 6.34 1.17
CA PHE A 52 4.27 6.94 2.11
C PHE A 52 3.04 6.08 2.26
N TRP A 53 2.39 6.18 3.41
CA TRP A 53 1.08 5.58 3.65
C TRP A 53 0.23 6.47 4.55
N VAL A 54 -1.08 6.35 4.40
CA VAL A 54 -2.08 7.02 5.23
C VAL A 54 -3.08 5.98 5.68
N ASP A 55 -3.16 5.78 6.99
CA ASP A 55 -4.09 4.88 7.66
C ASP A 55 -5.15 5.71 8.40
N PRO A 56 -6.36 5.85 7.84
CA PRO A 56 -7.42 6.64 8.44
C PRO A 56 -7.95 6.06 9.75
N GLN A 57 -7.87 4.73 9.93
CA GLN A 57 -8.40 4.06 11.12
C GLN A 57 -7.49 4.34 12.32
N GLU A 58 -6.19 4.20 12.13
CA GLU A 58 -5.16 4.49 13.15
C GLU A 58 -4.85 6.00 13.26
N LYS A 59 -5.44 6.84 12.40
CA LYS A 59 -5.13 8.28 12.27
C LYS A 59 -3.62 8.52 12.10
N PHE A 60 -2.99 7.65 11.32
CA PHE A 60 -1.54 7.59 11.20
C PHE A 60 -1.09 7.87 9.77
N VAL A 61 -0.07 8.73 9.64
CA VAL A 61 0.56 9.05 8.36
C VAL A 61 2.05 8.82 8.49
N GLY A 62 2.58 7.98 7.61
CA GLY A 62 4.00 7.70 7.53
C GLY A 62 4.61 8.15 6.22
N VAL A 63 5.81 8.71 6.27
CA VAL A 63 6.62 9.04 5.11
C VAL A 63 8.06 8.62 5.36
N LEU A 64 8.59 7.77 4.50
CA LEU A 64 10.00 7.39 4.45
C LEU A 64 10.66 8.10 3.27
N MET A 65 11.66 8.93 3.55
CA MET A 65 12.49 9.59 2.55
C MET A 65 13.94 9.09 2.67
N SER A 66 14.31 8.11 1.85
CA SER A 66 15.63 7.45 1.97
C SER A 66 16.67 7.97 0.97
N GLN A 67 16.24 8.62 -0.12
CA GLN A 67 17.10 9.15 -1.18
C GLN A 67 18.01 8.09 -1.86
N ILE A 68 17.56 6.83 -1.91
CA ILE A 68 18.34 5.72 -2.46
C ILE A 68 17.94 5.47 -3.93
N ASN A 69 18.93 5.38 -4.83
CA ASN A 69 18.75 4.95 -6.22
C ASN A 69 20.10 4.42 -6.79
N PRO A 70 20.18 3.19 -7.36
CA PRO A 70 19.13 2.17 -7.40
C PRO A 70 18.92 1.54 -6.01
N ALA A 71 17.68 1.22 -5.69
CA ALA A 71 17.35 0.62 -4.41
C ALA A 71 17.35 -0.92 -4.46
N GLN A 72 18.06 -1.53 -3.51
CA GLN A 72 18.12 -2.97 -3.30
C GLN A 72 17.97 -3.28 -1.80
N THR A 73 16.87 -2.81 -1.21
CA THR A 73 16.62 -2.92 0.24
C THR A 73 15.16 -3.27 0.51
N ARG A 74 14.84 -3.57 1.77
CA ARG A 74 13.49 -3.80 2.32
C ARG A 74 13.14 -2.77 3.41
N LEU A 75 13.82 -1.62 3.36
CA LEU A 75 13.79 -0.62 4.42
C LEU A 75 12.37 -0.05 4.61
N ASP A 76 11.60 0.11 3.54
CA ASP A 76 10.22 0.60 3.58
C ASP A 76 9.29 -0.28 4.41
N GLY A 77 9.28 -1.60 4.16
CA GLY A 77 8.47 -2.55 4.91
C GLY A 77 8.90 -2.67 6.37
N GLN A 78 10.21 -2.73 6.62
CA GLN A 78 10.75 -2.81 7.99
C GLN A 78 10.46 -1.53 8.79
N PHE A 79 10.67 -0.37 8.18
CA PHE A 79 10.38 0.93 8.79
C PHE A 79 8.91 1.04 9.14
N LYS A 80 8.02 0.66 8.22
CA LYS A 80 6.58 0.66 8.47
C LYS A 80 6.20 -0.26 9.63
N ILE A 81 6.69 -1.50 9.68
CA ILE A 81 6.43 -2.42 10.80
C ILE A 81 6.87 -1.81 12.13
N MET A 82 8.10 -1.28 12.20
CA MET A 82 8.61 -0.64 13.41
C MET A 82 7.80 0.60 13.80
N ALA A 83 7.34 1.38 12.83
CA ALA A 83 6.53 2.57 13.07
C ALA A 83 5.14 2.20 13.66
N TYR A 84 4.50 1.14 13.15
CA TYR A 84 3.24 0.63 13.72
C TYR A 84 3.44 0.04 15.11
N SER A 85 4.54 -0.68 15.36
CA SER A 85 4.87 -1.18 16.70
C SER A 85 5.10 -0.07 17.74
N ALA A 86 5.36 1.16 17.30
CA ALA A 86 5.56 2.31 18.20
C ALA A 86 4.26 3.08 18.51
N LEU A 87 3.12 2.68 17.95
CA LEU A 87 1.80 3.26 18.26
C LEU A 87 1.20 2.70 19.57
N GLU A 88 1.79 1.64 20.13
CA GLU A 88 1.44 1.09 21.46
C GLU A 88 1.77 2.04 22.62
#